data_AF-A0A6B2JMK3-F1
#
_entry.id   AF-A0A6B2JMK3-F1
#
_cell.length_a   1.000
_cell.length_b   1.000
_cell.length_c   1.000
_cell.angle_alpha   90.00
_cell.angle_beta   90.00
_cell.angle_gamma   90.00
#
_symmetry.space_group_name_H-M   'P 1'
#
loop_
_entity.id
_entity.type
_entity.pdbx_description
1 polymer ?
#
loop_
_entity_poly.entity_id
_entity_poly.type
_entity_poly.pdbx_seq_one_letter_code
_entity_poly.pdbx_strand_id
1 'polypeptide(L)'
;MTFGLRRLVKTAAVMATGLSLSVGSAAYAHHSFAMFDNTQVRVFTGVVTRINPDANHLQIFFAPLNDEHTTVVRDEAGDPIIWAVEMAGSAQAAAEGITVNNFAPGTIFSVGLYPLRNGQPGGDRGNMGLWKCPANTPPAPGQMCDSVDGATQHGEGEIPVNDLELDQPFVPGQDYTEDAEEGGEADG
;
A
#
# COMPACT_ATOMS: atom_id res chain seq x y z
N MET A 1 -86.00 9.39 -17.24
CA MET A 1 -84.77 9.17 -18.04
C MET A 1 -84.02 10.50 -18.03
N THR A 2 -82.81 10.67 -17.50
CA THR A 2 -81.74 9.74 -17.13
C THR A 2 -80.85 10.42 -16.08
N PHE A 3 -80.48 9.68 -15.04
CA PHE A 3 -79.50 10.04 -14.01
C PHE A 3 -78.08 10.18 -14.59
N GLY A 4 -77.22 10.95 -13.91
CA GLY A 4 -75.83 10.52 -13.74
C GLY A 4 -74.71 11.44 -14.23
N LEU A 5 -74.64 12.67 -13.74
CA LEU A 5 -73.36 13.38 -13.64
C LEU A 5 -72.70 12.95 -12.32
N ARG A 6 -71.76 11.99 -12.36
CA ARG A 6 -70.72 11.75 -11.33
C ARG A 6 -69.91 10.50 -11.66
N ARG A 7 -68.60 10.62 -11.41
CA ARG A 7 -67.55 9.59 -11.37
C ARG A 7 -66.87 9.32 -12.71
N LEU A 8 -65.72 9.96 -12.89
CA LEU A 8 -64.48 9.32 -13.34
C LEU A 8 -63.30 10.30 -13.10
N VAL A 9 -63.20 10.79 -11.86
CA VAL A 9 -61.94 11.28 -11.30
C VAL A 9 -61.60 10.24 -10.25
N LYS A 10 -60.50 9.50 -10.46
CA LYS A 10 -59.78 8.58 -9.54
C LYS A 10 -59.37 7.28 -10.23
N THR A 11 -58.42 7.36 -11.16
CA THR A 11 -57.53 6.24 -11.53
C THR A 11 -56.27 6.82 -12.18
N ALA A 12 -55.51 7.59 -11.41
CA ALA A 12 -54.19 8.07 -11.82
C ALA A 12 -53.32 8.32 -10.59
N ALA A 13 -53.25 7.34 -9.70
CA ALA A 13 -52.28 7.31 -8.61
C ALA A 13 -52.25 5.87 -8.11
N VAL A 14 -51.18 5.12 -8.42
CA VAL A 14 -50.65 3.99 -7.63
C VAL A 14 -49.41 3.34 -8.28
N MET A 15 -49.07 3.57 -9.56
CA MET A 15 -47.81 3.02 -10.12
C MET A 15 -46.78 4.11 -10.49
N ALA A 16 -46.25 4.82 -9.49
CA ALA A 16 -45.10 5.72 -9.71
C ALA A 16 -44.25 5.98 -8.44
N THR A 17 -44.19 5.04 -7.50
CA THR A 17 -43.35 5.21 -6.30
C THR A 17 -42.63 3.91 -5.96
N GLY A 18 -41.57 3.62 -6.71
CA GLY A 18 -40.71 2.45 -6.47
C GLY A 18 -39.34 2.57 -7.13
N LEU A 19 -38.87 3.79 -7.40
CA LEU A 19 -37.55 4.02 -7.99
C LEU A 19 -36.83 5.12 -7.21
N SER A 20 -36.56 4.88 -5.94
CA SER A 20 -35.77 5.81 -5.14
C SER A 20 -34.85 5.03 -4.20
N LEU A 21 -33.56 5.35 -4.33
CA LEU A 21 -32.46 5.10 -3.39
C LEU A 21 -31.69 3.77 -3.48
N SER A 22 -31.06 3.49 -4.63
CA SER A 22 -29.85 2.63 -4.66
C SER A 22 -28.61 3.32 -5.27
N VAL A 23 -28.64 4.64 -5.50
CA VAL A 23 -27.44 5.46 -5.68
C VAL A 23 -26.91 5.83 -4.29
N GLY A 24 -26.22 4.89 -3.64
CA GLY A 24 -25.92 5.07 -2.21
C GLY A 24 -24.79 4.26 -1.65
N SER A 25 -23.88 3.79 -2.50
CA SER A 25 -22.49 3.49 -2.17
C SER A 25 -21.91 2.88 -3.44
N ALA A 26 -21.07 3.62 -4.16
CA ALA A 26 -19.90 2.93 -4.69
C ALA A 26 -19.29 2.31 -3.44
N ALA A 27 -19.52 1.02 -3.24
CA ALA A 27 -18.84 0.29 -2.19
C ALA A 27 -17.37 0.60 -2.46
N TYR A 28 -16.78 1.41 -1.57
CA TYR A 28 -15.34 1.54 -1.45
C TYR A 28 -14.87 0.16 -1.01
N ALA A 29 -14.86 -0.74 -1.97
CA ALA A 29 -14.44 -2.12 -1.86
C ALA A 29 -12.98 -2.15 -2.30
N HIS A 30 -12.11 -1.43 -1.58
CA HIS A 30 -10.66 -1.68 -1.63
C HIS A 30 -10.36 -2.84 -0.66
N HIS A 31 -10.72 -4.07 -1.04
CA HIS A 31 -10.77 -5.24 -0.16
C HIS A 31 -9.41 -5.78 0.32
N SER A 32 -8.64 -5.00 1.10
CA SER A 32 -7.38 -5.47 1.70
C SER A 32 -6.94 -4.77 2.99
N PHE A 33 -7.53 -3.63 3.39
CA PHE A 33 -7.04 -2.92 4.60
C PHE A 33 -7.11 -3.71 5.90
N ALA A 34 -7.98 -4.71 6.00
CA ALA A 34 -8.05 -5.57 7.19
C ALA A 34 -6.81 -6.47 7.36
N MET A 35 -6.07 -6.73 6.29
CA MET A 35 -4.86 -7.58 6.33
C MET A 35 -3.61 -6.79 6.75
N PHE A 36 -3.63 -5.47 6.60
CA PHE A 36 -2.51 -4.60 6.96
C PHE A 36 -2.71 -3.96 8.32
N ASP A 37 -1.60 -3.71 8.99
CA ASP A 37 -1.56 -2.88 10.17
C ASP A 37 -1.32 -1.42 9.80
N ASN A 38 -2.40 -0.63 9.77
CA ASN A 38 -2.31 0.80 9.49
C ASN A 38 -1.86 1.64 10.69
N THR A 39 -1.59 1.02 11.84
CA THR A 39 -1.01 1.67 13.02
C THR A 39 0.51 1.65 12.99
N GLN A 40 1.11 0.83 12.12
CA GLN A 40 2.55 0.67 11.98
C GLN A 40 2.99 1.10 10.59
N VAL A 41 4.16 1.72 10.49
CA VAL A 41 4.77 2.04 9.21
C VAL A 41 6.17 1.44 9.18
N ARG A 42 6.48 0.71 8.10
CA ARG A 42 7.83 0.22 7.83
C ARG A 42 8.37 0.94 6.61
N VAL A 43 9.62 1.37 6.67
CA VAL A 43 10.32 1.95 5.53
C VAL A 43 11.47 1.04 5.14
N PHE A 44 11.56 0.76 3.85
CA PHE A 44 12.62 -0.06 3.29
C PHE A 44 13.39 0.72 2.24
N THR A 45 14.69 0.51 2.19
CA THR A 45 15.44 0.58 0.94
C THR A 45 15.73 -0.85 0.49
N GLY A 46 15.44 -1.17 -0.77
CA GLY A 46 15.55 -2.53 -1.28
C GLY A 46 15.87 -2.62 -2.75
N VAL A 47 16.16 -3.84 -3.20
CA VAL A 47 16.46 -4.18 -4.59
C VAL A 47 15.31 -4.97 -5.17
N VAL A 48 14.71 -4.47 -6.25
CA VAL A 48 13.62 -5.17 -6.95
C VAL A 48 14.10 -6.53 -7.45
N THR A 49 13.33 -7.58 -7.15
CA THR A 49 13.55 -8.93 -7.68
C THR A 49 12.56 -9.25 -8.80
N ARG A 50 11.32 -8.78 -8.70
CA ARG A 50 10.27 -8.95 -9.71
C ARG A 50 9.15 -7.94 -9.53
N ILE A 51 8.45 -7.60 -10.61
CA ILE A 51 7.14 -6.94 -10.56
C ILE A 51 6.06 -7.92 -11.01
N ASN A 52 4.96 -7.98 -10.25
CA ASN A 52 3.75 -8.68 -10.62
C ASN A 52 2.68 -7.64 -11.02
N PRO A 53 2.49 -7.38 -12.32
CA PRO A 53 1.41 -6.52 -12.76
C PRO A 53 0.07 -7.24 -12.54
N ASP A 54 -0.82 -6.61 -11.78
CA ASP A 54 -2.21 -7.03 -11.62
C ASP A 54 -3.13 -5.82 -11.83
N ALA A 55 -4.34 -6.07 -12.32
CA ALA A 55 -5.30 -5.02 -12.63
C ALA A 55 -5.78 -4.27 -11.38
N ASN A 56 -5.81 -4.95 -10.23
CA ASN A 56 -6.31 -4.42 -8.96
C ASN A 56 -5.17 -4.00 -8.04
N HIS A 57 -4.10 -4.80 -7.95
CA HIS A 57 -2.98 -4.53 -7.05
C HIS A 57 -1.63 -4.90 -7.68
N LEU A 58 -0.95 -3.91 -8.28
CA LEU A 58 0.44 -4.14 -8.71
C LEU A 58 1.29 -4.43 -7.48
N GLN A 59 2.19 -5.42 -7.59
CA GLN A 59 3.13 -5.74 -6.52
C GLN A 59 4.57 -5.63 -7.01
N ILE A 60 5.41 -5.03 -6.18
CA ILE A 60 6.87 -5.08 -6.33
C ILE A 60 7.40 -6.07 -5.30
N PHE A 61 8.07 -7.11 -5.77
CA PHE A 61 8.84 -8.03 -4.94
C PHE A 61 10.27 -7.52 -4.86
N PHE A 62 10.83 -7.46 -3.67
CA PHE A 62 12.16 -6.90 -3.44
C PHE A 62 12.86 -7.56 -2.26
N ALA A 63 14.19 -7.49 -2.27
CA ALA A 63 15.00 -7.86 -1.12
C ALA A 63 15.46 -6.57 -0.42
N PRO A 64 15.09 -6.34 0.85
CA PRO A 64 15.58 -5.19 1.61
C PRO A 64 17.10 -5.19 1.70
N LEU A 65 17.71 -4.01 1.73
CA LEU A 65 19.12 -3.85 2.09
C LEU A 65 19.28 -3.90 3.61
N ASN A 66 20.47 -4.31 4.08
CA ASN A 66 20.88 -4.13 5.47
C ASN A 66 21.09 -2.65 5.82
N ASP A 67 21.25 -2.32 7.09
CA ASP A 67 21.39 -0.95 7.59
C ASP A 67 22.56 -0.19 6.95
N GLU A 68 23.64 -0.89 6.59
CA GLU A 68 24.78 -0.31 5.89
C GLU A 68 24.55 -0.09 4.38
N HIS A 69 23.42 -0.54 3.83
CA HIS A 69 23.09 -0.54 2.41
C HIS A 69 24.16 -1.19 1.50
N THR A 70 24.82 -2.24 1.99
CA THR A 70 25.91 -2.94 1.31
C THR A 70 25.53 -4.33 0.79
N THR A 71 24.55 -4.98 1.40
CA THR A 71 24.01 -6.28 0.97
C THR A 71 22.52 -6.34 1.23
N VAL A 72 21.84 -7.31 0.60
CA VAL A 72 20.46 -7.65 0.95
C VAL A 72 20.40 -8.41 2.27
N VAL A 73 19.32 -8.23 3.02
CA VAL A 73 18.99 -9.00 4.23
C VAL A 73 18.70 -10.45 3.84
N ARG A 74 19.20 -11.38 4.66
CA ARG A 74 19.11 -12.83 4.43
C ARG A 74 18.58 -13.54 5.67
N ASP A 75 17.94 -14.67 5.47
CA ASP A 75 17.49 -15.56 6.55
C ASP A 75 18.64 -16.41 7.10
N GLU A 76 18.34 -17.30 8.06
CA GLU A 76 19.31 -18.21 8.68
C GLU A 76 19.93 -19.22 7.69
N ALA A 77 19.22 -19.55 6.61
CA ALA A 77 19.73 -20.40 5.55
C ALA A 77 20.65 -19.64 4.57
N GLY A 78 20.71 -18.32 4.69
CA GLY A 78 21.46 -17.42 3.82
C GLY A 78 20.70 -17.02 2.55
N ASP A 79 19.41 -17.33 2.44
CA ASP A 79 18.57 -16.93 1.31
C ASP A 79 18.07 -15.48 1.50
N PRO A 80 17.97 -14.67 0.43
CA PRO A 80 17.42 -13.32 0.54
C PRO A 80 15.96 -13.35 1.02
N ILE A 81 15.65 -12.54 2.03
CA ILE A 81 14.27 -12.36 2.48
C ILE A 81 13.55 -11.48 1.45
N ILE A 82 12.48 -12.01 0.85
CA ILE A 82 11.71 -11.30 -0.17
C ILE A 82 10.46 -10.68 0.44
N TRP A 83 10.38 -9.36 0.33
CA TRP A 83 9.20 -8.57 0.64
C TRP A 83 8.34 -8.35 -0.60
N ALA A 84 7.03 -8.22 -0.40
CA ALA A 84 6.09 -7.77 -1.41
C ALA A 84 5.38 -6.48 -0.95
N VAL A 85 5.57 -5.38 -1.68
CA VAL A 85 4.76 -4.18 -1.48
C VAL A 85 3.68 -4.12 -2.56
N GLU A 86 2.43 -4.09 -2.12
CA GLU A 86 1.27 -3.86 -2.99
C GLU A 86 0.91 -2.37 -3.05
N MET A 87 0.25 -1.99 -4.13
CA MET A 87 -0.24 -0.62 -4.34
C MET A 87 -1.44 -0.65 -5.29
N ALA A 88 -1.83 0.51 -5.81
CA ALA A 88 -2.89 0.63 -6.80
C ALA A 88 -2.68 -0.29 -8.01
N GLY A 89 -3.77 -0.55 -8.73
CA GLY A 89 -3.77 -1.38 -9.93
C GLY A 89 -2.80 -0.88 -10.99
N SER A 90 -2.34 -1.79 -11.86
CA SER A 90 -1.25 -1.54 -12.82
C SER A 90 -1.43 -0.28 -13.67
N ALA A 91 -2.67 0.10 -14.04
CA ALA A 91 -2.91 1.31 -14.82
C ALA A 91 -2.62 2.60 -14.03
N GLN A 92 -2.97 2.65 -12.75
CA GLN A 92 -2.71 3.79 -11.87
C GLN A 92 -1.23 3.84 -11.50
N ALA A 93 -0.65 2.70 -11.10
CA ALA A 93 0.79 2.59 -10.83
C ALA A 93 1.63 3.02 -12.06
N ALA A 94 1.22 2.64 -13.28
CA ALA A 94 1.91 3.07 -14.50
C ALA A 94 1.82 4.57 -14.75
N ALA A 95 0.71 5.23 -14.38
CA ALA A 95 0.59 6.69 -14.46
C ALA A 95 1.57 7.40 -13.52
N GLU A 96 1.95 6.75 -12.42
CA GLU A 96 2.99 7.18 -11.48
C GLU A 96 4.41 6.77 -11.93
N GLY A 97 4.54 6.12 -13.09
CA GLY A 97 5.81 5.62 -13.63
C GLY A 97 6.25 4.28 -13.04
N ILE A 98 5.43 3.62 -12.22
CA ILE A 98 5.75 2.31 -11.64
C ILE A 98 5.34 1.23 -12.64
N THR A 99 6.33 0.73 -13.37
CA THR A 99 6.14 -0.28 -14.42
C THR A 99 7.24 -1.32 -14.36
N VAL A 100 6.99 -2.51 -14.95
CA VAL A 100 7.99 -3.58 -15.07
C VAL A 100 9.30 -3.09 -15.71
N ASN A 101 9.24 -2.14 -16.64
CA ASN A 101 10.42 -1.61 -17.31
C ASN A 101 11.14 -0.54 -16.49
N ASN A 102 10.40 0.33 -15.79
CA ASN A 102 10.98 1.43 -15.03
C ASN A 102 11.54 0.98 -13.67
N PHE A 103 11.01 -0.12 -13.14
CA PHE A 103 11.44 -0.81 -11.93
C PHE A 103 11.79 -2.27 -12.27
N ALA A 104 12.68 -2.45 -13.25
CA ALA A 104 13.17 -3.77 -13.62
C ALA A 104 13.97 -4.42 -12.45
N PRO A 105 14.13 -5.76 -12.43
CA PRO A 105 14.97 -6.42 -11.45
C PRO A 105 16.37 -5.79 -11.34
N GLY A 106 16.84 -5.57 -10.11
CA GLY A 106 18.08 -4.84 -9.82
C GLY A 106 17.88 -3.34 -9.55
N THR A 107 16.67 -2.80 -9.74
CA THR A 107 16.36 -1.40 -9.37
C THR A 107 16.45 -1.22 -7.86
N ILE A 108 17.18 -0.21 -7.41
CA ILE A 108 17.23 0.19 -5.99
C ILE A 108 16.15 1.25 -5.77
N PHE A 109 15.33 1.07 -4.74
CA PHE A 109 14.26 2.00 -4.41
C PHE A 109 14.01 2.04 -2.91
N SER A 110 13.39 3.12 -2.44
CA SER A 110 12.89 3.25 -1.08
C SER A 110 11.37 3.41 -1.07
N VAL A 111 10.70 2.79 -0.10
CA VAL A 111 9.24 2.78 0.02
C VAL A 111 8.83 2.67 1.48
N GLY A 112 7.80 3.42 1.86
CA GLY A 112 7.04 3.17 3.09
C GLY A 112 5.86 2.23 2.83
N LEU A 113 5.52 1.38 3.79
CA LEU A 113 4.35 0.51 3.74
C LEU A 113 3.71 0.28 5.11
N TYR A 114 2.44 -0.11 5.08
CA TYR A 114 1.71 -0.73 6.18
C TYR A 114 1.91 -2.24 6.14
N PRO A 115 2.59 -2.86 7.11
CA PRO A 115 2.94 -4.27 7.06
C PRO A 115 1.71 -5.18 7.21
N LEU A 116 1.82 -6.44 6.79
CA LEU A 116 0.81 -7.45 7.07
C LEU A 116 0.72 -7.74 8.58
N ARG A 117 -0.50 -7.83 9.11
CA ARG A 117 -0.75 -8.15 10.54
C ARG A 117 -0.23 -9.51 10.97
N ASN A 118 -0.07 -10.45 10.04
CA ASN A 118 0.40 -11.80 10.33
C ASN A 118 1.94 -11.93 10.34
N GLY A 119 2.66 -10.82 10.26
CA GLY A 119 4.13 -10.80 10.30
C GLY A 119 4.84 -11.33 9.04
N GLN A 120 4.10 -11.71 7.99
CA GLN A 120 4.72 -12.12 6.73
C GLN A 120 5.33 -10.91 6.01
N PRO A 121 6.41 -11.10 5.21
CA PRO A 121 7.13 -10.01 4.57
C PRO A 121 6.32 -9.42 3.40
N GLY A 122 5.40 -8.52 3.73
CA GLY A 122 4.66 -7.75 2.75
C GLY A 122 3.82 -6.65 3.39
N GLY A 123 3.25 -5.81 2.54
CA GLY A 123 2.43 -4.69 2.99
C GLY A 123 1.83 -3.86 1.87
N ASP A 124 0.96 -2.94 2.26
CA ASP A 124 0.36 -1.94 1.37
C ASP A 124 1.15 -0.64 1.43
N ARG A 125 1.56 -0.12 0.27
CA ARG A 125 2.20 1.19 0.16
C ARG A 125 1.29 2.30 0.72
N GLY A 126 -0.03 2.14 0.57
CA GLY A 126 -0.98 3.21 0.85
C GLY A 126 -0.65 4.47 0.04
N ASN A 127 -0.62 5.62 0.70
CA ASN A 127 -0.30 6.92 0.08
C ASN A 127 1.15 7.37 0.37
N MET A 128 2.05 6.44 0.70
CA MET A 128 3.44 6.79 1.04
C MET A 128 4.30 6.99 -0.22
N GLY A 129 5.37 7.79 -0.06
CA GLY A 129 6.32 8.05 -1.13
C GLY A 129 7.06 6.80 -1.57
N LEU A 130 7.31 6.70 -2.88
CA LEU A 130 8.17 5.68 -3.48
C LEU A 130 9.24 6.40 -4.31
N TRP A 131 10.50 6.14 -3.99
CA TRP A 131 11.65 6.80 -4.61
C TRP A 131 12.56 5.78 -5.26
N LYS A 132 12.89 5.99 -6.53
CA LYS A 132 13.85 5.17 -7.25
C LYS A 132 15.21 5.83 -7.21
N CYS A 133 16.22 5.10 -6.73
CA CYS A 133 17.60 5.56 -6.77
C CYS A 133 18.16 5.52 -8.20
N PRO A 134 19.19 6.32 -8.53
CA PRO A 134 20.01 6.10 -9.70
C PRO A 134 20.61 4.68 -9.71
N ALA A 135 20.88 4.16 -10.90
CA ALA A 135 21.43 2.81 -11.06
C ALA A 135 22.71 2.63 -10.24
N ASN A 136 22.80 1.52 -9.51
CA ASN A 136 23.96 1.14 -8.68
C ASN A 136 24.38 2.19 -7.64
N THR A 137 23.47 3.06 -7.21
CA THR A 137 23.74 4.14 -6.26
C THR A 137 22.79 4.01 -5.07
N PRO A 138 23.03 3.06 -4.15
CA PRO A 138 22.25 3.00 -2.92
C PRO A 138 22.47 4.28 -2.08
N PRO A 139 21.49 4.69 -1.26
CA PRO A 139 21.66 5.80 -0.34
C PRO A 139 22.69 5.43 0.75
N ALA A 140 23.26 6.45 1.40
CA ALA A 140 24.12 6.24 2.56
C ALA A 140 23.38 5.49 3.68
N PRO A 141 24.08 4.84 4.63
CA PRO A 141 23.46 4.22 5.79
C PRO A 141 22.52 5.18 6.52
N GLY A 142 21.30 4.72 6.85
CA GLY A 142 20.27 5.53 7.49
C GLY A 142 19.65 6.63 6.61
N GLN A 143 19.88 6.61 5.30
CA GLN A 143 19.25 7.53 4.34
C GLN A 143 18.37 6.77 3.34
N MET A 144 17.45 7.46 2.67
CA MET A 144 16.54 6.86 1.69
C MET A 144 16.85 7.39 0.28
N CYS A 145 16.27 6.78 -0.76
CA CYS A 145 16.53 7.18 -2.14
C CYS A 145 16.17 8.65 -2.42
N ASP A 146 15.27 9.27 -1.66
CA ASP A 146 14.94 10.70 -1.75
C ASP A 146 16.13 11.63 -1.44
N SER A 147 17.14 11.14 -0.71
CA SER A 147 18.36 11.88 -0.39
C SER A 147 19.45 11.73 -1.48
N VAL A 148 19.22 10.94 -2.53
CA VAL A 148 20.25 10.61 -3.53
C VAL A 148 20.10 11.50 -4.76
N ASP A 149 21.19 12.18 -5.14
CA ASP A 149 21.23 13.01 -6.34
C ASP A 149 20.79 12.22 -7.59
N GLY A 150 19.75 12.70 -8.26
CA GLY A 150 19.20 12.07 -9.46
C GLY A 150 18.17 10.97 -9.19
N ALA A 151 17.75 10.76 -7.94
CA ALA A 151 16.61 9.93 -7.64
C ALA A 151 15.30 10.50 -8.19
N THR A 152 14.33 9.62 -8.43
CA THR A 152 13.02 10.01 -8.98
C THR A 152 11.89 9.52 -8.08
N GLN A 153 10.99 10.42 -7.73
CA GLN A 153 9.74 10.09 -7.03
C GLN A 153 8.72 9.47 -7.99
N HIS A 154 7.97 8.50 -7.49
CA HIS A 154 6.94 7.78 -8.22
C HIS A 154 5.65 7.74 -7.39
N GLY A 155 4.66 8.51 -7.83
CA GLY A 155 3.42 8.75 -7.09
C GLY A 155 3.54 9.86 -6.05
N GLU A 156 2.44 10.15 -5.36
CA GLU A 156 2.39 11.17 -4.31
C GLU A 156 2.82 10.59 -2.95
N GLY A 157 3.06 11.48 -1.98
CA GLY A 157 3.43 11.11 -0.62
C GLY A 157 4.92 11.22 -0.31
N GLU A 158 5.24 11.37 0.98
CA GLU A 158 6.61 11.41 1.49
C GLU A 158 7.01 10.03 2.02
N ILE A 159 8.31 9.76 2.09
CA ILE A 159 8.80 8.65 2.90
C ILE A 159 8.72 9.13 4.35
N PRO A 160 8.02 8.40 5.25
CA PRO A 160 7.97 8.77 6.66
C PRO A 160 9.34 8.53 7.28
N VAL A 161 10.16 9.58 7.31
CA VAL A 161 11.54 9.57 7.83
C VAL A 161 11.61 9.77 9.35
N ASN A 162 10.47 9.97 10.01
CA ASN A 162 10.40 10.36 11.42
C ASN A 162 9.61 9.34 12.29
N ASP A 163 10.29 8.87 13.32
CA ASP A 163 9.83 8.51 14.67
C ASP A 163 9.01 7.22 14.86
N LEU A 164 8.46 6.61 13.81
CA LEU A 164 7.79 5.31 13.92
C LEU A 164 8.79 4.19 13.60
N GLU A 165 9.58 3.83 14.61
CA GLU A 165 10.41 2.62 14.69
C GLU A 165 11.03 2.12 13.37
N LEU A 166 11.89 2.95 12.77
CA LEU A 166 12.84 2.49 11.74
C LEU A 166 13.88 1.49 12.29
N ASP A 167 13.97 1.36 13.62
CA ASP A 167 15.06 0.66 14.30
C ASP A 167 14.71 -0.79 14.72
N GLN A 168 13.49 -1.29 14.48
CA GLN A 168 13.19 -2.69 14.76
C GLN A 168 13.54 -3.54 13.53
N PRO A 169 14.62 -4.36 13.58
CA PRO A 169 14.94 -5.25 12.48
C PRO A 169 13.75 -6.19 12.24
N PHE A 170 13.41 -6.40 10.98
CA PHE A 170 12.46 -7.45 10.65
C PHE A 170 13.09 -8.82 10.94
N VAL A 171 12.59 -9.49 11.98
CA VAL A 171 12.84 -10.88 12.32
C VAL A 171 11.79 -11.78 11.63
N PRO A 172 12.16 -12.61 10.67
CA PRO A 172 11.24 -13.57 10.06
C PRO A 172 10.59 -14.49 11.11
N GLY A 173 9.26 -14.55 11.14
CA GLY A 173 8.53 -15.44 12.05
C GLY A 173 8.33 -14.90 13.47
N GLN A 174 8.78 -13.68 13.78
CA GLN A 174 8.32 -12.96 14.96
C GLN A 174 6.83 -12.61 14.80
N ASP A 175 6.06 -12.81 15.87
CA ASP A 175 4.68 -12.33 15.96
C ASP A 175 4.73 -10.84 16.32
N TYR A 176 4.35 -9.99 15.37
CA TYR A 176 4.35 -8.53 15.54
C TYR A 176 2.99 -7.99 16.01
N THR A 177 2.07 -8.87 16.40
CA THR A 177 0.76 -8.44 16.92
C THR A 177 0.80 -8.05 18.40
N GLU A 178 1.85 -8.42 19.14
CA GLU A 178 1.97 -8.21 20.59
C GLU A 178 2.64 -6.86 20.95
N ASP A 179 3.53 -6.33 20.11
CA ASP A 179 4.27 -5.08 20.39
C ASP A 179 3.39 -3.81 20.30
N ALA A 180 2.18 -3.91 19.75
CA ALA A 180 1.25 -2.79 19.63
C ALA A 180 0.57 -2.39 20.96
N GLU A 181 0.68 -3.21 22.03
CA GLU A 181 0.02 -2.96 23.32
C GLU A 181 0.93 -2.28 24.37
N GLU A 182 2.26 -2.27 24.22
CA GLU A 182 3.16 -1.74 25.26
C GLU A 182 3.51 -0.24 25.12
N GLY A 183 3.11 0.43 24.03
CA GLY A 183 3.33 1.87 23.83
C GLY A 183 2.39 2.81 24.59
N GLY A 184 1.49 2.27 25.44
CA GLY A 184 0.38 3.01 26.05
C GLY A 184 0.56 3.50 27.48
N GLU A 185 1.68 3.19 28.17
CA GLU A 185 1.89 3.63 29.56
C GLU A 185 2.82 4.87 29.59
N ALA A 186 2.23 6.04 29.29
CA ALA A 186 2.86 7.31 29.63
C ALA A 186 2.48 7.68 31.06
N ASP A 187 3.47 7.63 31.96
CA ASP A 187 3.41 8.20 33.31
C ASP A 187 2.78 9.61 33.32
N GLY A 188 1.71 9.76 34.10
CA GLY A 188 1.02 11.03 34.39
C GLY A 188 0.00 10.90 35.50
#